data_AF-A0A533TGV9-F1
#
_entry.id   AF-A0A533TGV9-F1
#
_cell.length_a   1.000
_cell.length_b   1.000
_cell.length_c   1.000
_cell.angle_alpha   90.00
_cell.angle_beta   90.00
_cell.angle_gamma   90.00
#
_symmetry.space_group_name_H-M   'P 1'
#
loop_
_entity.id
_entity.type
_entity.pdbx_description
1 polymer ?
#
loop_
_entity_poly.entity_id
_entity_poly.type
_entity_poly.pdbx_seq_one_letter_code
_entity_poly.pdbx_strand_id
1 'polypeptide(L)'
;MEKIEVNVYGDNYPLRVERRELTEKAAKDVDGVMRLFAEKAPTFESARLAVLAAVSFAEKKIELEEEMASLTQIIARLNVFIGQNLH
;
A
#
# COMPACT_ATOMS: atom_id res chain seq x y z
N MET A 1 -18.47 -10.52 -6.39
CA MET A 1 -18.18 -9.97 -5.04
C MET A 1 -18.37 -11.08 -4.03
N GLU A 2 -17.30 -11.44 -3.33
CA GLU A 2 -17.30 -12.47 -2.29
C GLU A 2 -17.30 -11.81 -0.90
N LYS A 3 -17.90 -12.48 0.08
CA LYS A 3 -17.78 -12.10 1.49
C LYS A 3 -16.60 -12.87 2.07
N ILE A 4 -15.63 -12.16 2.62
CA ILE A 4 -14.50 -12.74 3.32
C ILE A 4 -14.40 -12.13 4.72
N GLU A 5 -13.84 -12.87 5.66
CA GLU A 5 -13.53 -12.40 7.00
C GLU A 5 -12.01 -12.21 7.07
N VAL A 6 -11.57 -10.99 7.35
CA VAL A 6 -10.14 -10.68 7.50
C VAL A 6 -9.83 -10.34 8.96
N ASN A 7 -8.73 -10.88 9.47
CA ASN A 7 -8.24 -10.54 10.81
C ASN A 7 -7.22 -9.40 10.68
N VAL A 8 -7.44 -8.31 11.41
CA VAL A 8 -6.53 -7.17 11.47
C VAL A 8 -6.42 -6.73 12.93
N TYR A 9 -5.19 -6.74 13.46
CA TYR A 9 -4.87 -6.31 14.82
C TYR A 9 -5.70 -7.01 15.90
N GLY A 10 -6.01 -8.30 15.68
CA GLY A 10 -6.78 -9.13 16.62
C GLY A 10 -8.30 -9.09 16.43
N ASP A 11 -8.82 -8.14 15.64
CA ASP A 11 -10.24 -8.03 15.34
C ASP A 11 -10.58 -8.66 13.98
N ASN A 12 -11.78 -9.24 13.87
CA ASN A 12 -12.28 -9.79 12.61
C ASN A 12 -13.23 -8.81 11.92
N TYR A 13 -12.96 -8.52 10.65
CA TYR A 13 -13.75 -7.62 9.83
C TYR A 13 -14.38 -8.35 8.64
N PRO A 14 -15.72 -8.42 8.55
CA PRO A 14 -16.39 -8.99 7.38
C PRO A 14 -16.38 -7.98 6.24
N LEU A 15 -15.67 -8.30 5.16
CA LEU A 15 -15.54 -7.45 3.98
C LEU A 15 -16.18 -8.08 2.75
N ARG A 16 -16.77 -7.24 1.90
CA ARG A 16 -17.19 -7.63 0.54
C ARG A 16 -16.11 -7.21 -0.44
N VAL A 17 -15.55 -8.17 -1.15
CA VAL A 17 -14.34 -7.96 -1.96
C VAL A 17 -14.52 -8.49 -3.37
N GLU A 18 -13.79 -7.89 -4.30
CA GLU A 18 -13.73 -8.37 -5.69
C GLU A 18 -12.60 -9.36 -5.91
N ARG A 19 -11.47 -9.18 -5.21
CA ARG A 19 -10.29 -10.04 -5.31
C ARG A 19 -9.84 -10.48 -3.93
N ARG A 20 -10.24 -11.68 -3.56
CA ARG A 20 -9.98 -12.27 -2.23
C ARG A 20 -8.49 -12.25 -1.86
N GLU A 21 -7.63 -12.80 -2.70
CA GLU A 21 -6.19 -12.92 -2.41
C GLU A 21 -5.52 -11.57 -2.16
N LEU A 22 -5.89 -10.54 -2.95
CA LEU A 22 -5.35 -9.20 -2.76
C LEU A 22 -5.83 -8.58 -1.45
N THR A 23 -7.10 -8.76 -1.09
CA THR A 23 -7.62 -8.22 0.16
C THR A 23 -7.06 -8.93 1.38
N GLU A 24 -6.86 -10.25 1.32
CA GLU A 24 -6.20 -11.01 2.39
C GLU A 24 -4.74 -10.55 2.58
N LYS A 25 -4.01 -10.34 1.49
CA LYS A 25 -2.64 -9.81 1.54
C LYS A 25 -2.61 -8.40 2.12
N ALA A 26 -3.51 -7.52 1.66
CA ALA A 26 -3.62 -6.16 2.18
C ALA A 26 -3.96 -6.14 3.68
N ALA A 27 -4.86 -7.01 4.14
CA ALA A 27 -5.20 -7.12 5.56
C ALA A 27 -3.99 -7.55 6.40
N LYS A 28 -3.20 -8.51 5.90
CA LYS A 28 -1.96 -8.95 6.56
C LYS A 28 -0.91 -7.84 6.61
N ASP A 29 -0.77 -7.07 5.54
CA ASP A 29 0.15 -5.93 5.51
C ASP A 29 -0.29 -4.84 6.51
N VAL A 30 -1.60 -4.55 6.59
CA VAL A 30 -2.16 -3.62 7.58
C VAL A 30 -1.92 -4.09 9.01
N ASP A 31 -2.15 -5.37 9.31
CA ASP A 31 -1.86 -5.95 10.62
C ASP A 31 -0.38 -5.77 11.01
N GLY A 32 0.54 -6.04 10.09
CA GLY A 32 1.98 -5.86 10.32
C GLY A 32 2.35 -4.41 10.62
N VAL A 33 1.81 -3.45 9.85
CA VAL A 33 2.07 -2.02 10.06
C VAL A 33 1.47 -1.53 11.38
N MET A 34 0.25 -1.96 11.72
CA MET A 34 -0.38 -1.61 13.00
C MET A 34 0.43 -2.14 14.19
N ARG A 35 0.95 -3.39 14.12
CA ARG A 35 1.83 -3.95 15.15
C ARG A 35 3.14 -3.18 15.27
N LEU A 36 3.76 -2.80 14.16
CA LEU A 36 4.98 -1.99 14.16
C LEU A 36 4.75 -0.62 14.85
N PHE A 37 3.60 0.00 14.62
CA PHE A 37 3.24 1.23 15.34
C PHE A 37 2.91 0.98 16.80
N ALA A 38 2.28 -0.15 17.14
CA ALA A 38 2.02 -0.54 18.52
C ALA A 38 3.32 -0.77 19.31
N GLU A 39 4.36 -1.33 18.69
CA GLU A 39 5.68 -1.49 19.30
C GLU A 39 6.32 -0.14 19.65
N LYS A 40 6.16 0.87 18.78
CA LYS A 40 6.72 2.21 18.97
C LYS A 40 5.89 3.09 19.90
N ALA A 41 4.57 2.85 19.97
CA ALA A 41 3.62 3.64 20.74
C ALA A 41 2.57 2.72 21.41
N PRO A 42 2.96 1.94 22.44
CA PRO A 42 2.10 0.92 23.04
C PRO A 42 0.88 1.49 23.79
N THR A 43 0.84 2.79 24.05
CA THR A 43 -0.28 3.48 24.70
C THR A 43 -1.37 3.92 23.73
N PHE A 44 -1.18 3.75 22.42
CA PHE A 44 -2.14 4.21 21.42
C PHE A 44 -3.29 3.21 21.27
N GLU A 45 -4.50 3.76 21.18
CA GLU A 45 -5.72 2.99 20.89
C GLU A 45 -5.65 2.40 19.47
N SER A 46 -6.28 1.24 19.27
CA SER A 46 -6.34 0.54 17.98
C SER A 46 -6.81 1.42 16.83
N ALA A 47 -7.78 2.32 17.09
CA ALA A 47 -8.26 3.29 16.10
C ALA A 47 -7.16 4.26 15.64
N ARG A 48 -6.31 4.77 16.54
CA ARG A 48 -5.18 5.64 16.16
C ARG A 48 -4.12 4.88 15.38
N LEU A 49 -3.83 3.64 15.80
CA LEU A 49 -2.90 2.77 15.07
C LEU A 49 -3.42 2.48 13.65
N ALA A 50 -4.72 2.26 13.49
CA ALA A 50 -5.34 2.04 12.18
C ALA A 50 -5.24 3.29 11.30
N VAL A 51 -5.47 4.48 11.85
CA VAL A 51 -5.30 5.75 11.13
C VAL A 51 -3.85 5.96 10.71
N LEU A 52 -2.88 5.70 11.60
CA LEU A 52 -1.45 5.78 11.27
C LEU A 52 -1.06 4.79 10.17
N ALA A 53 -1.57 3.55 10.23
CA ALA A 53 -1.38 2.56 9.18
C ALA A 53 -1.96 3.07 7.85
N ALA A 54 -3.20 3.56 7.85
CA ALA A 54 -3.85 4.10 6.65
C ALA A 54 -3.06 5.26 6.03
N VAL A 55 -2.59 6.22 6.84
CA VAL A 55 -1.75 7.33 6.37
C VAL A 55 -0.44 6.83 5.80
N SER A 56 0.25 5.92 6.48
CA SER A 56 1.52 5.35 5.99
C SER A 56 1.36 4.60 4.67
N PHE A 57 0.25 3.86 4.47
CA PHE A 57 -0.05 3.25 3.18
C PHE A 57 -0.35 4.28 2.10
N ALA A 58 -1.05 5.37 2.42
CA ALA A 58 -1.33 6.44 1.48
C ALA A 58 -0.05 7.16 1.04
N GLU A 59 0.86 7.47 1.97
CA GLU A 59 2.17 8.05 1.68
C GLU A 59 2.97 7.15 0.74
N LYS A 60 3.10 5.87 1.07
CA LYS A 60 3.84 4.90 0.24
C LYS A 60 3.23 4.75 -1.16
N LYS A 61 1.90 4.82 -1.27
CA LYS A 61 1.23 4.82 -2.57
C LYS A 61 1.63 6.04 -3.40
N ILE A 62 1.62 7.23 -2.80
CA ILE A 62 2.00 8.48 -3.47
C ILE A 62 3.46 8.42 -3.92
N GLU A 63 4.38 7.98 -3.05
CA GLU A 63 5.79 7.81 -3.38
C GLU A 63 5.99 6.87 -4.59
N LEU A 64 5.30 5.73 -4.62
CA LEU A 64 5.38 4.78 -5.73
C LEU A 64 4.79 5.35 -7.03
N GLU A 65 3.71 6.12 -6.95
CA GLU A 65 3.11 6.80 -8.12
C GLU A 65 4.07 7.86 -8.70
N GLU A 66 4.75 8.61 -7.83
CA GLU A 66 5.78 9.59 -8.23
C GLU A 66 7.01 8.90 -8.85
N GLU A 67 7.49 7.81 -8.25
CA GLU A 67 8.61 7.03 -8.78
C GLU A 67 8.28 6.45 -10.16
N MET A 68 7.08 5.88 -10.33
CA MET A 68 6.61 5.39 -11.63
C MET A 68 6.53 6.50 -12.67
N ALA A 69 6.02 7.67 -12.31
CA ALA A 69 5.95 8.82 -13.21
C ALA A 69 7.37 9.26 -13.64
N SER A 70 8.31 9.30 -12.70
CA SER A 70 9.72 9.61 -12.96
C SER A 70 10.37 8.59 -13.90
N LEU A 71 10.20 7.29 -13.63
CA LEU A 71 10.73 6.21 -14.48
C LEU A 71 10.15 6.28 -15.90
N THR A 72 8.86 6.57 -16.02
CA THR A 72 8.19 6.72 -17.32
C THR A 72 8.77 7.90 -18.11
N GLN A 73 9.07 9.03 -17.45
CA GLN A 73 9.73 10.17 -18.08
C GLN A 73 11.16 9.83 -18.51
N ILE A 74 11.92 9.08 -17.70
CA ILE A 74 13.28 8.65 -18.05
C ILE A 74 13.25 7.75 -19.29
N ILE A 75 12.36 6.76 -19.33
CA ILE A 75 12.19 5.86 -20.47
C ILE A 75 11.80 6.66 -21.72
N ALA A 76 10.87 7.62 -21.60
CA ALA A 76 10.48 8.47 -22.73
C ALA A 76 11.66 9.28 -23.28
N ARG A 77 12.48 9.88 -22.41
CA ARG A 77 13.69 10.62 -22.80
C ARG A 77 14.71 9.71 -23.48
N LEU A 78 14.92 8.50 -22.95
CA LEU A 78 15.83 7.51 -23.56
C LEU A 78 15.35 7.09 -24.94
N ASN A 79 14.05 6.85 -25.13
CA ASN A 79 13.49 6.50 -26.43
C ASN A 79 13.67 7.62 -27.46
N VAL A 80 13.49 8.88 -27.06
CA VAL A 80 13.73 10.05 -27.93
C VAL A 80 15.22 10.13 -28.30
N PHE A 81 16.12 9.98 -27.33
CA PHE A 81 17.56 10.00 -27.58
C PHE A 81 18.00 8.88 -28.52
N ILE A 82 17.52 7.65 -28.33
CA ILE A 82 17.82 6.51 -29.20
C ILE A 82 17.30 6.76 -30.62
N GLY A 83 16.07 7.27 -30.77
CA GLY A 83 15.51 7.61 -32.07
C GLY A 83 16.27 8.72 -32.82
N GLN A 84 16.87 9.66 -32.09
CA GLN A 84 17.70 10.73 -32.67
C GLN A 84 19.10 10.27 -33.11
N ASN A 85 19.63 9.18 -32.54
CA ASN A 85 20.99 8.69 -32.82
C ASN A 85 21.02 7.44 -33.73
N LEU A 86 19.86 6.91 -34.11
CA LEU A 86 19.71 5.82 -35.08
C LEU A 86 19.38 6.31 -36.50
N HIS A 87 19.45 7.62 -36.73
CA HIS A 87 19.34 8.27 -38.04
C HIS A 87 20.67 8.85 -38.50
#